data_AF-A0A3S1FZB7-F1
#
_entry.id   AF-A0A3S1FZB7-F1
#
_cell.length_a   1.000
_cell.length_b   1.000
_cell.length_c   1.000
_cell.angle_alpha   90.00
_cell.angle_beta   90.00
_cell.angle_gamma   90.00
#
_symmetry.space_group_name_H-M   'P 1'
#
loop_
_entity.id
_entity.type
_entity.pdbx_description
1 polymer ?
#
loop_
_entity_poly.entity_id
_entity_poly.type
_entity_poly.pdbx_seq_one_letter_code
_entity_poly.pdbx_strand_id
1 'polypeptide(L)'
;RRQAARRHLLEMIRLSREDWKSILAETDNDREWLPGPQQKGVNRLTGLEVGEEQVQAWLATLTVAEDLLEGRALLPHFRIAGKGINMKRFFDEPKPFDLVLSITGPGIAPYLESGRILSSDDFDQIQREFGGAGFLTFALWFN
;
A
#
# COMPACT_ATOMS: atom_id res chain seq x y z
N ARG A 1 18.03 -4.06 -8.10
CA ARG A 1 17.63 -3.60 -6.75
C ARG A 1 16.14 -3.17 -6.72
N ARG A 2 15.69 -2.22 -7.55
CA ARG A 2 14.27 -1.79 -7.62
C ARG A 2 13.26 -2.90 -7.96
N GLN A 3 13.53 -3.75 -8.95
CA GLN A 3 12.68 -4.92 -9.22
C GLN A 3 12.58 -5.89 -8.03
N ALA A 4 13.65 -6.06 -7.25
CA ALA A 4 13.63 -6.90 -6.06
C ALA A 4 12.80 -6.26 -4.93
N ALA A 5 12.90 -4.94 -4.76
CA ALA A 5 12.02 -4.19 -3.87
C ALA A 5 10.55 -4.37 -4.23
N ARG A 6 10.16 -4.22 -5.50
CA ARG A 6 8.79 -4.48 -5.96
C ARG A 6 8.31 -5.89 -5.59
N ARG A 7 9.14 -6.90 -5.85
CA ARG A 7 8.81 -8.29 -5.49
C ARG A 7 8.65 -8.47 -3.98
N HIS A 8 9.51 -7.88 -3.17
CA HIS A 8 9.39 -7.96 -1.71
C HIS A 8 8.12 -7.29 -1.21
N LEU A 9 7.73 -6.15 -1.77
CA LEU A 9 6.49 -5.47 -1.41
C LEU A 9 5.25 -6.30 -1.78
N LEU A 10 5.23 -6.92 -2.96
CA LEU A 10 4.18 -7.85 -3.35
C LEU A 10 4.13 -9.07 -2.42
N GLU A 11 5.29 -9.59 -2.01
CA GLU A 11 5.37 -10.70 -1.06
C GLU A 11 4.85 -10.32 0.33
N MET A 12 5.15 -9.10 0.81
CA MET A 12 4.59 -8.58 2.06
C MET A 12 3.05 -8.48 1.99
N ILE A 13 2.50 -8.03 0.86
CA ILE A 13 1.05 -8.00 0.66
C ILE A 13 0.47 -9.41 0.72
N ARG A 14 1.10 -10.38 0.02
CA ARG A 14 0.67 -11.78 0.00
C ARG A 14 0.65 -12.37 1.41
N LEU A 15 1.76 -12.21 2.15
CA LEU A 15 1.90 -12.70 3.52
C LEU A 15 0.88 -12.05 4.47
N SER A 16 0.66 -10.73 4.38
CA SER A 16 -0.35 -10.06 5.21
C SER A 16 -1.76 -10.61 5.00
N ARG A 17 -2.14 -10.96 3.76
CA ARG A 17 -3.43 -11.61 3.49
C ARG A 17 -3.50 -13.02 4.06
N GLU A 18 -2.40 -13.77 4.01
CA GLU A 18 -2.30 -15.11 4.57
C GLU A 18 -2.41 -15.08 6.10
N ASP A 19 -1.75 -14.12 6.75
CA ASP A 19 -1.84 -13.89 8.19
C ASP A 19 -3.28 -13.59 8.60
N TRP A 20 -3.95 -12.64 7.94
CA TRP A 20 -5.35 -12.33 8.24
C TRP A 20 -6.30 -13.50 7.98
N LYS A 21 -6.04 -14.31 6.95
CA LYS A 21 -6.83 -15.52 6.70
C LYS A 21 -6.69 -16.52 7.85
N SER A 22 -5.47 -16.69 8.39
CA SER A 22 -5.22 -17.54 9.54
C SER A 22 -5.88 -16.99 10.81
N ILE A 23 -5.72 -15.69 11.09
CA ILE A 23 -6.32 -15.00 12.25
C ILE A 23 -7.85 -15.08 12.22
N LEU A 24 -8.48 -14.91 11.05
CA LEU A 24 -9.93 -14.99 10.91
C LEU A 24 -10.48 -16.42 11.00
N ALA A 25 -9.66 -17.42 10.67
CA ALA A 25 -10.03 -18.84 10.77
C ALA A 25 -9.79 -19.41 12.17
N GLU A 26 -9.06 -18.70 13.02
CA GLU A 26 -8.82 -19.08 14.41
C GLU A 26 -10.14 -19.06 15.19
N THR A 27 -10.39 -20.15 15.92
CA THR A 27 -11.60 -20.34 16.76
C THR A 27 -11.25 -20.45 18.24
N ASP A 28 -9.96 -20.55 18.55
CA ASP A 28 -9.46 -20.48 19.92
C ASP A 28 -9.39 -19.00 20.32
N ASN A 29 -9.70 -18.72 21.58
CA ASN A 29 -9.66 -17.36 22.13
C ASN A 29 -9.06 -17.38 23.54
N ASP A 30 -8.39 -18.49 23.90
CA ASP A 30 -7.84 -18.69 25.22
C ASP A 30 -6.40 -18.13 25.30
N ARG A 31 -6.24 -16.98 25.97
CA ARG A 31 -4.95 -16.29 26.20
C ARG A 31 -4.22 -15.86 24.94
N GLU A 32 -4.97 -15.45 23.93
CA GLU A 32 -4.43 -15.05 22.66
C GLU A 32 -3.89 -13.61 22.67
N TRP A 33 -2.71 -13.43 22.10
CA TRP A 33 -1.97 -12.17 22.09
C TRP A 33 -2.05 -11.44 20.75
N LEU A 34 -2.43 -12.15 19.69
CA LEU A 34 -2.58 -11.65 18.33
C LEU A 34 -3.92 -10.92 18.19
N PRO A 35 -3.98 -9.67 17.70
CA PRO A 35 -5.24 -8.96 17.56
C PRO A 35 -6.17 -9.62 16.53
N GLY A 36 -7.40 -9.94 16.93
CA GLY A 36 -8.42 -10.46 16.02
C GLY A 36 -9.82 -9.92 16.32
N PRO A 37 -10.74 -9.86 15.34
CA PRO A 37 -12.09 -9.32 15.53
C PRO A 37 -12.96 -10.15 16.49
N GLN A 38 -12.56 -11.39 16.76
CA GLN A 38 -13.21 -12.26 17.73
C GLN A 38 -12.81 -11.94 19.18
N GLN A 39 -11.78 -11.10 19.39
CA GLN A 39 -11.29 -10.72 20.70
C GLN A 39 -11.99 -9.44 21.16
N LYS A 40 -12.80 -9.55 22.22
CA LYS A 40 -13.57 -8.41 22.75
C LYS A 40 -12.66 -7.51 23.58
N GLY A 41 -12.36 -6.31 23.07
CA GLY A 41 -11.70 -5.23 23.80
C GLY A 41 -10.42 -4.72 23.13
N VAL A 42 -9.88 -3.63 23.68
CA VAL A 42 -8.64 -3.00 23.20
C VAL A 42 -7.46 -3.95 23.36
N ASN A 43 -6.73 -4.23 22.27
CA ASN A 43 -5.53 -5.05 22.32
C ASN A 43 -4.47 -4.35 23.20
N ARG A 44 -3.96 -5.04 24.23
CA ARG A 44 -3.07 -4.44 25.25
C ARG A 44 -1.67 -4.06 24.74
N LEU A 45 -1.25 -4.57 23.59
CA LEU A 45 0.04 -4.25 22.97
C LEU A 45 -0.06 -3.08 21.98
N THR A 46 -1.13 -3.04 21.17
CA THR A 46 -1.29 -2.01 20.14
C THR A 46 -2.17 -0.85 20.58
N GLY A 47 -2.98 -1.02 21.63
CA GLY A 47 -3.97 -0.03 22.06
C GLY A 47 -5.13 0.15 21.08
N LEU A 48 -5.23 -0.72 20.07
CA LEU A 48 -6.24 -0.65 19.00
C LEU A 48 -7.33 -1.68 19.24
N GLU A 49 -8.57 -1.29 18.97
CA GLU A 49 -9.68 -2.21 18.77
C GLU A 49 -9.66 -2.62 17.28
N VAL A 50 -9.35 -3.88 17.03
CA VAL A 50 -9.32 -4.43 15.67
C VAL A 50 -10.67 -5.08 15.43
N GLY A 51 -11.63 -4.29 14.94
CA GLY A 51 -12.93 -4.78 14.51
C GLY A 51 -12.87 -5.41 13.11
N GLU A 52 -13.93 -6.13 12.74
CA GLU A 52 -14.06 -6.71 11.40
C GLU A 52 -13.99 -5.63 10.30
N GLU A 53 -14.53 -4.44 10.57
CA GLU A 53 -14.44 -3.27 9.68
C GLU A 53 -12.98 -2.85 9.41
N GLN A 54 -12.13 -2.77 10.44
CA GLN A 54 -10.71 -2.45 10.29
C GLN A 54 -9.97 -3.52 9.48
N VAL A 55 -10.29 -4.80 9.70
CA VAL A 55 -9.68 -5.89 8.91
C VAL A 55 -10.07 -5.78 7.43
N GLN A 56 -11.35 -5.54 7.14
CA GLN A 56 -11.81 -5.35 5.76
C GLN A 56 -11.19 -4.11 5.11
N ALA A 57 -11.10 -3.00 5.85
CA ALA A 57 -10.46 -1.77 5.37
C ALA A 57 -8.97 -1.98 5.06
N TRP A 58 -8.24 -2.72 5.90
CA TRP A 58 -6.86 -3.13 5.66
C TRP A 58 -6.73 -3.99 4.40
N LEU A 59 -7.54 -5.05 4.27
CA LEU A 59 -7.53 -5.95 3.11
C LEU A 59 -7.86 -5.24 1.80
N ALA A 60 -8.77 -4.26 1.83
CA ALA A 60 -9.08 -3.41 0.69
C ALA A 60 -7.88 -2.53 0.33
N THR A 61 -7.19 -1.96 1.33
CA THR A 61 -5.99 -1.16 1.09
C THR A 61 -4.85 -1.99 0.48
N LEU A 62 -4.65 -3.23 0.94
CA LEU A 62 -3.71 -4.17 0.32
C LEU A 62 -4.00 -4.39 -1.16
N THR A 63 -5.28 -4.43 -1.55
CA THR A 63 -5.69 -4.56 -2.95
C THR A 63 -5.32 -3.34 -3.78
N VAL A 64 -5.52 -2.13 -3.25
CA VAL A 64 -5.14 -0.89 -3.93
C VAL A 64 -3.61 -0.81 -4.09
N ALA A 65 -2.85 -1.18 -3.06
CA ALA A 65 -1.39 -1.20 -3.11
C ALA A 65 -0.87 -2.24 -4.13
N GLU A 66 -1.49 -3.41 -4.19
CA GLU A 66 -1.18 -4.45 -5.18
C GLU A 66 -1.49 -3.98 -6.62
N ASP A 67 -2.65 -3.35 -6.83
CA ASP A 67 -3.02 -2.77 -8.12
C ASP A 67 -1.99 -1.74 -8.60
N LEU A 68 -1.47 -0.92 -7.68
CA LEU A 68 -0.44 0.07 -7.98
C LEU A 68 0.88 -0.62 -8.39
N LEU A 69 1.34 -1.60 -7.59
CA LEU A 69 2.58 -2.32 -7.84
C LEU A 69 2.51 -3.20 -9.11
N GLU A 70 1.33 -3.67 -9.48
CA GLU A 70 1.08 -4.41 -10.72
C GLU A 70 0.80 -3.50 -11.92
N GLY A 71 0.72 -2.18 -11.73
CA GLY A 71 0.46 -1.21 -12.79
C GLY A 71 -0.98 -1.26 -13.32
N ARG A 72 -1.91 -1.87 -12.58
CA ARG A 72 -3.36 -1.87 -12.86
C ARG A 72 -4.01 -0.55 -12.42
N ALA A 73 -3.41 0.12 -11.45
CA ALA A 73 -3.72 1.48 -11.07
C ALA A 73 -2.47 2.37 -11.21
N LEU A 74 -2.70 3.66 -11.45
CA LEU A 74 -1.66 4.65 -11.66
C LEU A 74 -1.65 5.65 -10.51
N LEU A 75 -0.45 6.04 -10.07
CA LEU A 75 -0.31 7.07 -9.05
C LEU A 75 -0.58 8.45 -9.65
N PRO A 76 -1.50 9.27 -9.14
CA PRO A 76 -1.66 10.63 -9.61
C PRO A 76 -0.41 11.47 -9.38
N HIS A 77 -0.23 12.46 -10.25
CA HIS A 77 0.79 13.47 -10.10
C HIS A 77 0.14 14.86 -10.09
N PHE A 78 0.38 15.64 -9.03
CA PHE A 78 -0.29 16.92 -8.79
C PHE A 78 -0.15 17.96 -9.93
N ARG A 79 0.90 17.87 -10.76
CA ARG A 79 1.09 18.77 -11.92
C ARG A 79 0.55 18.24 -13.25
N ILE A 80 0.21 16.95 -13.34
CA ILE A 80 -0.08 16.30 -14.63
C ILE A 80 -1.49 15.74 -14.57
N ALA A 81 -2.42 16.43 -15.22
CA ALA A 81 -3.81 16.00 -15.33
C ALA A 81 -3.96 14.91 -16.41
N GLY A 82 -4.87 13.96 -16.18
CA GLY A 82 -5.25 12.93 -17.16
C GLY A 82 -4.24 11.81 -17.39
N LYS A 83 -3.10 11.81 -16.69
CA LYS A 83 -2.12 10.72 -16.66
C LYS A 83 -1.67 10.45 -15.23
N GLY A 84 -1.28 9.20 -14.97
CA GLY A 84 -0.68 8.80 -13.72
C GLY A 84 0.64 8.05 -13.93
N ILE A 85 1.38 7.85 -12.85
CA ILE A 85 2.67 7.17 -12.83
C ILE A 85 2.42 5.66 -12.70
N ASN A 86 2.93 4.89 -13.66
CA ASN A 86 2.94 3.43 -13.61
C ASN A 86 4.06 2.95 -12.67
N MET A 87 3.70 2.51 -11.48
CA MET A 87 4.69 2.10 -10.47
C MET A 87 5.37 0.78 -10.82
N LYS A 88 4.70 -0.13 -11.55
CA LYS A 88 5.35 -1.33 -12.08
C LYS A 88 6.53 -0.95 -12.97
N ARG A 89 6.33 -0.05 -13.94
CA ARG A 89 7.42 0.42 -14.82
C ARG A 89 8.47 1.23 -14.07
N PHE A 90 8.07 2.03 -13.09
CA PHE A 90 9.00 2.76 -12.23
C PHE A 90 10.01 1.82 -11.53
N PHE A 91 9.58 0.65 -11.08
CA PHE A 91 10.45 -0.36 -10.47
C PHE A 91 11.19 -1.23 -11.51
N ASP A 92 10.53 -1.56 -12.62
CA ASP A 92 11.03 -2.51 -13.62
C ASP A 92 12.03 -1.90 -14.61
N GLU A 93 11.89 -0.60 -14.94
CA GLU A 93 12.68 0.11 -15.95
C GLU A 93 13.55 1.20 -15.32
N PRO A 94 14.64 0.85 -14.61
CA PRO A 94 15.37 1.82 -13.83
C PRO A 94 16.08 2.89 -14.68
N LYS A 95 15.53 4.10 -14.72
CA LYS A 95 16.22 5.33 -15.17
C LYS A 95 16.99 5.99 -14.02
N PRO A 96 18.03 6.82 -14.28
CA PRO A 96 18.67 7.61 -13.23
C PRO A 96 17.60 8.33 -12.42
N PHE A 97 17.49 7.98 -11.14
CA PHE A 97 16.50 8.59 -10.26
C PHE A 97 17.10 9.89 -9.74
N ASP A 98 16.44 10.99 -10.07
CA ASP A 98 16.72 12.29 -9.51
C ASP A 98 15.45 12.73 -8.79
N LEU A 99 15.53 12.87 -7.47
CA LEU A 99 14.41 13.22 -6.61
C LEU A 99 13.82 14.59 -6.97
N VAL A 100 14.67 15.55 -7.31
CA VAL A 100 14.24 16.90 -7.72
C VAL A 100 13.53 16.82 -9.06
N LEU A 101 14.06 16.06 -10.02
CA LEU A 101 13.39 15.86 -11.32
C LEU A 101 12.11 15.04 -11.20
N SER A 102 12.03 14.12 -10.24
CA SER A 102 10.82 13.31 -9.99
C SER A 102 9.70 14.15 -9.37
N ILE A 103 10.04 15.07 -8.47
CA ILE A 103 9.08 16.02 -7.87
C ILE A 103 8.70 17.12 -8.88
N THR A 104 9.62 17.54 -9.76
CA THR A 104 9.35 18.58 -10.76
C THR A 104 8.67 18.07 -12.03
N GLY A 105 8.65 16.75 -12.26
CA GLY A 105 7.94 16.09 -13.37
C GLY A 105 8.84 15.40 -14.43
N PRO A 106 10.01 15.94 -14.84
CA PRO A 106 10.85 15.32 -15.86
C PRO A 106 11.34 13.90 -15.52
N GLY A 107 11.57 13.60 -14.25
CA GLY A 107 12.07 12.30 -13.77
C GLY A 107 11.03 11.17 -13.82
N ILE A 108 9.74 11.52 -13.85
CA ILE A 108 8.64 10.54 -13.94
C ILE A 108 8.07 10.40 -15.36
N ALA A 109 8.43 11.29 -16.28
CA ALA A 109 7.88 11.33 -17.63
C ALA A 109 7.90 9.99 -18.37
N PRO A 110 8.94 9.14 -18.27
CA PRO A 110 8.97 7.82 -18.91
C PRO A 110 7.91 6.83 -18.40
N TYR A 111 7.38 7.06 -17.19
CA TYR A 111 6.42 6.18 -16.51
C TYR A 111 4.99 6.71 -16.53
N LEU A 112 4.74 7.85 -17.18
CA LEU A 112 3.41 8.43 -17.29
C LEU A 112 2.55 7.68 -18.29
N GLU A 113 1.38 7.23 -17.85
CA GLU A 113 0.43 6.47 -18.64
C GLU A 113 -1.00 6.99 -18.45
N SER A 114 -1.87 6.65 -19.41
CA SER A 114 -3.31 6.86 -19.30
C SER A 114 -3.94 5.56 -18.81
N GLY A 115 -4.90 5.65 -17.89
CA GLY A 115 -5.52 4.48 -17.28
C GLY A 115 -6.31 4.84 -16.03
N ARG A 116 -6.63 3.83 -15.20
CA ARG A 116 -7.24 4.06 -13.88
C ARG A 116 -6.24 4.77 -12.98
N ILE A 117 -6.46 6.04 -12.72
CA ILE A 117 -5.69 6.83 -11.76
C ILE A 117 -6.37 6.70 -10.40
N LEU A 118 -5.59 6.50 -9.34
CA LEU A 118 -6.12 6.48 -7.98
C LEU A 118 -6.82 7.81 -7.65
N SER A 119 -8.03 7.70 -7.12
CA SER A 119 -8.86 8.82 -6.68
C SER A 119 -8.46 9.29 -5.28
N SER A 120 -8.91 10.48 -4.88
CA SER A 120 -8.70 10.97 -3.51
C SER A 120 -9.24 9.99 -2.46
N ASP A 121 -10.36 9.34 -2.73
CA ASP A 121 -10.95 8.35 -1.82
C ASP A 121 -10.03 7.12 -1.64
N ASP A 122 -9.38 6.66 -2.72
CA ASP A 122 -8.38 5.58 -2.65
C ASP A 122 -7.19 5.98 -1.75
N PHE A 123 -6.74 7.24 -1.86
CA PHE A 123 -5.65 7.76 -1.02
C PHE A 123 -6.04 7.91 0.44
N ASP A 124 -7.25 8.42 0.69
CA ASP A 124 -7.74 8.61 2.05
C ASP A 124 -7.90 7.25 2.72
N GLN A 125 -8.32 6.22 1.99
CA GLN A 125 -8.35 4.84 2.47
C GLN A 125 -6.94 4.34 2.82
N ILE A 126 -5.95 4.54 1.94
CA ILE A 126 -4.55 4.18 2.24
C ILE A 126 -4.03 4.92 3.48
N GLN A 127 -4.24 6.23 3.59
CA GLN A 127 -3.73 7.03 4.70
C GLN A 127 -4.37 6.69 6.04
N ARG A 128 -5.68 6.41 6.06
CA ARG A 128 -6.38 5.99 7.28
C ARG A 128 -5.82 4.69 7.83
N GLU A 129 -5.55 3.71 6.96
CA GLU A 129 -5.17 2.36 7.38
C GLU A 129 -3.65 2.15 7.53
N PHE A 130 -2.81 2.81 6.72
CA PHE A 130 -1.35 2.73 6.83
C PHE A 130 -0.75 3.83 7.74
N GLY A 131 -1.59 4.70 8.31
CA GLY A 131 -1.21 5.89 9.09
C GLY A 131 -0.80 7.07 8.19
N GLY A 132 -0.96 8.31 8.67
CA GLY A 132 -0.81 9.55 7.89
C GLY A 132 0.55 9.79 7.23
N ALA A 133 1.57 8.98 7.55
CA ALA A 133 2.88 8.99 6.90
C ALA A 133 3.06 7.85 5.86
N GLY A 134 2.22 6.81 5.88
CA GLY A 134 2.48 5.51 5.25
C GLY A 134 2.80 5.55 3.75
N PHE A 135 2.06 6.35 2.97
CA PHE A 135 2.29 6.42 1.52
C PHE A 135 3.52 7.27 1.14
N LEU A 136 3.73 8.42 1.81
CA LEU A 136 4.88 9.29 1.55
C LEU A 136 6.18 8.70 2.11
N THR A 137 6.13 8.05 3.28
CA THR A 137 7.23 7.28 3.84
C THR A 137 7.58 6.10 2.92
N PHE A 138 6.60 5.40 2.36
CA PHE A 138 6.83 4.37 1.34
C PHE A 138 7.58 4.91 0.12
N ALA A 139 7.22 6.09 -0.39
CA ALA A 139 7.94 6.72 -1.51
C ALA A 139 9.34 7.24 -1.13
N LEU A 140 9.53 7.72 0.10
CA LEU A 140 10.79 8.28 0.60
C LEU A 140 11.82 7.21 1.03
N TRP A 141 11.38 6.00 1.38
CA TRP A 141 12.25 4.90 1.83
C TRP A 141 13.05 4.18 0.71
N PHE A 142 12.82 4.51 -0.57
CA PHE A 142 13.44 3.82 -1.72
C PHE A 142 14.68 4.50 -2.30
N ASN A 143 15.44 5.25 -1.48
CA ASN A 143 16.77 5.74 -1.83
C ASN A 143 17.85 4.70 -1.50
#